data_AF-A0A9C6U763-F1
#
_entry.id   AF-A0A9C6U763-F1
#
_cell.length_a   1.000
_cell.length_b   1.000
_cell.length_c   1.000
_cell.angle_alpha   90.00
_cell.angle_beta   90.00
_cell.angle_gamma   90.00
#
_symmetry.space_group_name_H-M   'P 1'
#
loop_
_entity.id
_entity.type
_entity.pdbx_description
1 polymer ?
#
loop_
_entity_poly.entity_id
_entity_poly.type
_entity_poly.pdbx_seq_one_letter_code
_entity_poly.pdbx_strand_id
1 'polypeptide(L)'
;MPRVGCGLDRLKYEDVLPLIHAAFYDCSVKVNIVTPPPTFNGMAVLGDSQGLRLLLNRGKLPACFKTKPFPRSAGFSVSGLTVPELLKTVEVLPDNTLGDALVYIGTNDLLALAAMESGQRAAMLKMRQLLCILRTVLSKKCKAYARAVVTTVPPLPKLLAQNGGNEGLNRHLWTSFNKALLQLSAPRFFVLDVEQFFMKDGLVQEDLFESFIGHDAKRRPDRMHMNPQGINVIEEAFEDCSTISTRYQ
;
A
#
# COMPACT_ATOMS: atom_id res chain seq x y z
N MET A 1 -2.30 32.88 5.61
CA MET A 1 -3.35 32.08 6.30
C MET A 1 -2.70 31.27 7.41
N PRO A 2 -3.19 31.35 8.65
CA PRO A 2 -2.68 30.53 9.75
C PRO A 2 -3.03 29.06 9.50
N ARG A 3 -2.09 28.16 9.81
CA ARG A 3 -2.24 26.70 9.68
C ARG A 3 -2.29 26.10 11.08
N VAL A 4 -3.37 25.41 11.42
CA VAL A 4 -3.51 24.67 12.68
C VAL A 4 -3.29 23.20 12.34
N GLY A 5 -2.20 22.62 12.85
CA GLY A 5 -1.94 21.19 12.74
C GLY A 5 -2.54 20.48 13.95
N CYS A 6 -3.65 19.77 13.78
CA CYS A 6 -4.12 18.80 14.77
C CYS A 6 -3.70 17.40 14.33
N GLY A 7 -3.18 16.59 15.25
CA GLY A 7 -2.67 15.24 14.96
C GLY A 7 -1.44 14.82 15.76
N LEU A 8 -0.69 15.76 16.33
CA LEU A 8 0.49 15.47 17.15
C LEU A 8 0.15 15.04 18.60
N ASP A 9 -1.03 15.41 19.10
CA ASP A 9 -1.31 15.39 20.55
C ASP A 9 -2.30 14.29 20.98
N ARG A 10 -2.62 13.34 20.09
CA ARG A 10 -3.63 12.26 20.33
C ARG A 10 -5.06 12.75 20.60
N LEU A 11 -5.36 14.02 20.34
CA LEU A 11 -6.70 14.56 20.47
C LEU A 11 -7.62 14.02 19.37
N LYS A 12 -8.83 13.58 19.73
CA LYS A 12 -9.82 13.14 18.74
C LYS A 12 -10.36 14.36 18.00
N TYR A 13 -10.58 14.21 16.70
CA TYR A 13 -11.10 15.31 15.87
C TYR A 13 -12.41 15.88 16.41
N GLU A 14 -13.29 15.02 16.91
CA GLU A 14 -14.57 15.38 17.54
C GLU A 14 -14.41 16.36 18.71
N ASP A 15 -13.31 16.25 19.47
CA ASP A 15 -13.01 17.07 20.63
C ASP A 15 -12.32 18.39 20.23
N VAL A 16 -11.56 18.38 19.13
CA VAL A 16 -10.79 19.53 18.63
C VAL A 16 -11.66 20.47 17.79
N LEU A 17 -12.63 19.93 17.06
CA LEU A 17 -13.47 20.70 16.15
C LEU A 17 -14.22 21.85 16.85
N PRO A 18 -14.87 21.66 18.03
CA PRO A 18 -15.50 22.77 18.76
C PRO A 18 -14.52 23.86 19.18
N LEU A 19 -13.29 23.49 19.55
CA LEU A 19 -12.25 24.43 19.98
C LEU A 19 -11.75 25.29 18.81
N ILE A 20 -11.59 24.69 17.62
CA ILE A 20 -11.24 25.44 16.40
C ILE A 20 -12.37 26.40 16.02
N HIS A 21 -13.62 25.94 16.05
CA HIS A 21 -14.77 26.79 15.76
C HIS A 21 -14.90 27.95 16.75
N ALA A 22 -14.60 27.74 18.02
CA ALA A 22 -14.62 28.79 19.04
C ALA A 22 -13.46 29.79 18.87
N ALA A 23 -12.24 29.29 18.60
CA ALA A 23 -11.04 30.12 18.49
C ALA A 23 -10.98 30.94 17.19
N PHE A 24 -11.63 30.47 16.12
CA PHE A 24 -11.58 31.07 14.80
C PHE A 24 -12.98 31.38 14.25
N TYR A 25 -13.95 31.65 15.14
CA TYR A 25 -15.36 31.83 14.78
C TYR A 25 -15.59 32.93 13.73
N ASP A 26 -14.75 33.96 13.72
CA ASP A 26 -14.81 35.13 12.84
C ASP A 26 -13.90 35.02 11.60
N CYS A 27 -13.19 33.91 11.44
CA CYS A 27 -12.20 33.71 10.39
C CYS A 27 -12.50 32.46 9.56
N SER A 28 -12.40 32.58 8.23
CA SER A 28 -12.39 31.39 7.36
C SER A 28 -11.04 30.66 7.48
N VAL A 29 -11.01 29.60 8.29
CA VAL A 29 -9.80 28.78 8.50
C VAL A 29 -9.90 27.48 7.73
N LYS A 30 -8.82 27.16 7.00
CA LYS A 30 -8.62 25.84 6.38
C LYS A 30 -7.73 25.00 7.30
N VAL A 31 -8.34 24.07 8.02
CA VAL A 31 -7.64 23.14 8.93
C VAL A 31 -7.05 22.01 8.10
N ASN A 32 -5.73 21.81 8.21
CA ASN A 32 -5.06 20.65 7.66
C ASN A 32 -4.62 19.77 8.83
N ILE A 33 -5.33 18.66 9.03
CA ILE A 33 -4.98 17.65 10.03
C ILE A 33 -3.79 16.87 9.48
N VAL A 34 -2.63 17.01 10.12
CA VAL A 34 -1.44 16.23 9.80
C VAL A 34 -1.27 15.21 10.91
N THR A 35 -1.92 14.08 10.77
CA THR A 35 -1.70 12.93 11.64
C THR A 35 -0.48 12.16 11.13
N PRO A 36 0.52 11.84 11.97
CA PRO A 36 1.57 10.93 11.55
C PRO A 36 0.96 9.61 11.07
N PRO A 37 1.60 8.93 10.10
CA PRO A 37 1.11 7.63 9.62
C PRO A 37 0.95 6.65 10.81
N PRO A 38 -0.03 5.74 10.75
CA PRO A 38 -0.18 4.70 11.77
C PRO A 38 1.14 3.96 11.98
N THR A 39 1.46 3.64 13.23
CA THR A 39 2.43 2.60 13.51
C THR A 39 1.91 1.29 12.92
N PHE A 40 2.76 0.54 12.23
CA PHE A 40 2.38 -0.70 11.57
C PHE A 40 1.69 -1.73 12.50
N ASN A 41 2.01 -1.68 13.81
CA ASN A 41 1.39 -2.52 14.83
C ASN A 41 -0.12 -2.27 14.96
N GLY A 42 -0.92 -3.30 14.69
CA GLY A 42 -2.38 -3.28 14.80
C GLY A 42 -3.14 -2.99 13.50
N MET A 43 -2.42 -2.81 12.38
CA MET A 43 -3.04 -2.62 11.07
C MET A 43 -3.51 -3.96 10.46
N ALA A 44 -4.65 -3.94 9.77
CA ALA A 44 -5.06 -5.04 8.89
C ALA A 44 -4.25 -5.00 7.60
N VAL A 45 -3.64 -6.11 7.17
CA VAL A 45 -2.86 -6.14 5.92
C VAL A 45 -3.70 -6.69 4.76
N LEU A 46 -4.08 -5.83 3.82
CA LEU A 46 -4.81 -6.17 2.61
C LEU A 46 -3.81 -6.32 1.46
N GLY A 47 -3.85 -7.40 0.69
CA GLY A 47 -2.89 -7.49 -0.40
C GLY A 47 -2.75 -8.80 -1.13
N ASP A 48 -1.70 -8.86 -1.95
CA ASP A 48 -1.32 -10.06 -2.69
C ASP A 48 -0.35 -10.95 -1.88
N SER A 49 0.46 -11.75 -2.58
CA SER A 49 1.49 -12.61 -1.97
C SER A 49 2.54 -11.80 -1.18
N GLN A 50 2.75 -10.53 -1.50
CA GLN A 50 3.69 -9.66 -0.81
C GLN A 50 3.12 -9.17 0.52
N GLY A 51 1.83 -8.80 0.54
CA GLY A 51 1.10 -8.51 1.78
C GLY A 51 1.11 -9.70 2.73
N LEU A 52 0.96 -10.92 2.19
CA LEU A 52 1.08 -12.15 2.97
C LEU A 52 2.50 -12.37 3.49
N ARG A 53 3.53 -12.10 2.68
CA ARG A 53 4.93 -12.18 3.11
C ARG A 53 5.27 -11.16 4.20
N LEU A 54 4.76 -9.94 4.10
CA LEU A 54 4.88 -8.92 5.15
C LEU A 54 4.29 -9.42 6.47
N LEU A 55 3.12 -10.06 6.44
CA LEU A 55 2.51 -10.69 7.61
C LEU A 55 3.37 -11.84 8.17
N LEU A 56 3.91 -12.69 7.30
CA LEU A 56 4.70 -13.87 7.68
C LEU A 56 6.10 -13.51 8.20
N ASN A 57 6.74 -12.48 7.63
CA ASN A 57 8.06 -12.03 8.06
C ASN A 57 8.02 -11.45 9.49
N ARG A 58 6.90 -10.80 9.85
CA ARG A 58 6.69 -10.22 11.18
C ARG A 58 6.10 -11.20 12.20
N GLY A 59 5.49 -12.28 11.74
CA GLY A 59 4.88 -13.31 12.58
C GLY A 59 5.61 -14.65 12.48
N LYS A 60 6.26 -15.08 13.56
CA LYS A 60 6.26 -16.51 13.92
C LYS A 60 4.80 -16.96 14.04
N LEU A 61 4.13 -17.27 12.95
CA LEU A 61 2.81 -17.89 12.99
C LEU A 61 3.01 -19.39 13.19
N PRO A 62 2.55 -19.98 14.31
CA PRO A 62 2.52 -21.43 14.43
C PRO A 62 1.67 -22.00 13.29
N ALA A 63 2.04 -23.19 12.81
CA ALA A 63 1.41 -23.87 11.67
C ALA A 63 -0.12 -24.07 11.81
N CYS A 64 -0.70 -23.88 13.00
CA CYS A 64 -2.12 -23.99 13.27
C CYS A 64 -2.99 -22.81 12.77
N PHE A 65 -2.41 -21.69 12.32
CA PHE A 65 -3.17 -20.58 11.73
C PHE A 65 -3.54 -20.78 10.24
N LYS A 66 -3.26 -21.95 9.66
CA LYS A 66 -3.64 -22.29 8.27
C LYS A 66 -5.14 -22.51 8.08
N THR A 67 -5.95 -22.59 9.14
CA THR A 67 -7.39 -22.82 9.03
C THR A 67 -8.18 -22.10 10.13
N LYS A 68 -8.92 -21.06 9.72
CA LYS A 68 -9.96 -20.25 10.41
C LYS A 68 -9.54 -18.93 11.09
N PRO A 69 -10.42 -17.89 11.06
CA PRO A 69 -10.04 -16.49 11.17
C PRO A 69 -10.32 -15.86 12.56
N PHE A 70 -9.64 -14.73 12.84
CA PHE A 70 -9.82 -13.71 13.91
C PHE A 70 -9.02 -13.88 15.23
N PRO A 71 -8.84 -12.81 16.06
CA PRO A 71 -8.91 -11.34 15.84
C PRO A 71 -7.71 -10.55 16.42
N ARG A 72 -7.15 -9.60 15.65
CA ARG A 72 -6.56 -8.29 16.07
C ARG A 72 -5.63 -7.69 15.01
N SER A 73 -5.16 -8.50 14.06
CA SER A 73 -4.55 -8.06 12.79
C SER A 73 -4.91 -9.09 11.71
N ALA A 74 -6.19 -9.14 11.34
CA ALA A 74 -6.68 -10.01 10.27
C ALA A 74 -6.53 -9.26 8.94
N GLY A 75 -5.56 -9.69 8.14
CA GLY A 75 -5.37 -9.18 6.79
C GLY A 75 -6.09 -10.02 5.74
N PHE A 76 -6.63 -9.39 4.69
CA PHE A 76 -7.08 -10.07 3.47
C PHE A 76 -5.93 -10.09 2.47
N SER A 77 -4.95 -10.96 2.74
CA SER A 77 -3.77 -11.12 1.89
C SER A 77 -3.72 -12.51 1.27
N VAL A 78 -3.85 -12.58 -0.06
CA VAL A 78 -3.94 -13.84 -0.81
C VAL A 78 -2.98 -13.83 -1.98
N SER A 79 -2.24 -14.93 -2.20
CA SER A 79 -1.35 -15.03 -3.35
C SER A 79 -2.09 -14.86 -4.66
N GLY A 80 -1.57 -14.03 -5.56
CA GLY A 80 -2.16 -13.77 -6.88
C GLY A 80 -3.31 -12.76 -6.88
N LEU A 81 -3.69 -12.21 -5.72
CA LEU A 81 -4.83 -11.29 -5.62
C LEU A 81 -4.60 -10.03 -6.47
N THR A 82 -5.63 -9.66 -7.23
CA THR A 82 -5.73 -8.41 -8.00
C THR A 82 -6.65 -7.40 -7.30
N VAL A 83 -6.59 -6.13 -7.67
CA VAL A 83 -7.47 -5.10 -7.08
C VAL A 83 -8.98 -5.41 -7.20
N PRO A 84 -9.50 -5.91 -8.34
CA PRO A 84 -10.91 -6.28 -8.46
C PRO A 84 -11.28 -7.48 -7.59
N GLU A 85 -10.35 -8.42 -7.39
CA GLU A 85 -10.57 -9.56 -6.50
C GLU A 85 -10.54 -9.15 -5.04
N LEU A 86 -9.66 -8.22 -4.65
CA LEU A 86 -9.69 -7.63 -3.30
C LEU A 86 -11.07 -7.02 -3.01
N LEU A 87 -11.64 -6.27 -3.95
CA LEU A 87 -13.02 -5.76 -3.81
C LEU A 87 -13.99 -6.89 -3.49
N LYS A 88 -14.02 -7.97 -4.29
CA LYS A 88 -14.90 -9.12 -4.04
C LYS A 88 -14.65 -9.75 -2.68
N THR A 89 -13.39 -9.89 -2.28
CA THR A 89 -13.00 -10.48 -0.99
C THR A 89 -13.48 -9.67 0.20
N VAL A 90 -13.47 -8.33 0.11
CA VAL A 90 -13.88 -7.46 1.22
C VAL A 90 -15.35 -7.03 1.12
N GLU A 91 -16.02 -7.29 -0.01
CA GLU A 91 -17.42 -6.94 -0.24
C GLU A 91 -18.36 -7.68 0.73
N VAL A 92 -18.01 -8.92 1.09
CA VAL A 92 -18.74 -9.74 2.08
C VAL A 92 -18.68 -9.17 3.50
N LEU A 93 -17.78 -8.22 3.76
CA LEU A 93 -17.69 -7.56 5.06
C LEU A 93 -18.71 -6.41 5.11
N PRO A 94 -19.38 -6.19 6.25
CA PRO A 94 -20.16 -4.99 6.45
C PRO A 94 -19.29 -3.73 6.26
N ASP A 95 -19.92 -2.65 5.81
CA ASP A 95 -19.24 -1.35 5.69
C ASP A 95 -18.76 -0.86 7.06
N ASN A 96 -17.71 -0.02 7.08
CA ASN A 96 -17.10 0.51 8.31
C ASN A 96 -16.63 -0.56 9.31
N THR A 97 -16.11 -1.69 8.85
CA THR A 97 -15.61 -2.76 9.73
C THR A 97 -14.10 -2.75 9.88
N LEU A 98 -13.36 -2.35 8.85
CA LEU A 98 -11.90 -2.37 8.87
C LEU A 98 -11.36 -1.20 9.72
N GLY A 99 -10.45 -1.51 10.65
CA GLY A 99 -9.64 -0.52 11.36
C GLY A 99 -8.54 0.06 10.46
N ASP A 100 -7.45 0.55 11.06
CA ASP A 100 -6.28 0.97 10.29
C ASP A 100 -5.80 -0.19 9.39
N ALA A 101 -5.42 0.11 8.15
CA ALA A 101 -5.13 -0.89 7.14
C ALA A 101 -3.84 -0.58 6.38
N LEU A 102 -3.00 -1.60 6.17
CA LEU A 102 -1.90 -1.55 5.24
C LEU A 102 -2.32 -2.25 3.97
N VAL A 103 -2.14 -1.62 2.82
CA VAL A 103 -2.52 -2.17 1.53
C VAL A 103 -1.31 -2.34 0.65
N TYR A 104 -1.03 -3.59 0.31
CA TYR A 104 0.01 -3.99 -0.62
C TYR A 104 -0.62 -4.74 -1.79
N ILE A 105 -0.95 -4.05 -2.88
CA ILE A 105 -1.66 -4.62 -4.02
C ILE A 105 -1.29 -3.92 -5.33
N GLY A 106 -1.54 -4.57 -6.47
CA GLY A 106 -1.32 -4.02 -7.80
C GLY A 106 -0.20 -4.70 -8.59
N THR A 107 0.62 -5.54 -7.95
CA THR A 107 1.67 -6.32 -8.62
C THR A 107 1.09 -7.19 -9.73
N ASN A 108 0.08 -8.00 -9.40
CA ASN A 108 -0.56 -8.92 -10.34
C ASN A 108 -1.32 -8.17 -11.44
N ASP A 109 -1.95 -7.05 -11.09
CA ASP A 109 -2.61 -6.18 -12.05
C ASP A 109 -1.62 -5.62 -13.08
N LEU A 110 -0.46 -5.11 -12.64
CA LEU A 110 0.58 -4.59 -13.53
C LEU A 110 1.14 -5.67 -14.45
N LEU A 111 1.38 -6.88 -13.92
CA LEU A 111 1.84 -8.01 -14.72
C LEU A 111 0.79 -8.43 -15.76
N ALA A 112 -0.48 -8.45 -15.39
CA ALA A 112 -1.57 -8.75 -16.32
C ALA A 112 -1.68 -7.67 -17.41
N LEU A 113 -1.57 -6.39 -17.04
CA LEU A 113 -1.59 -5.27 -18.00
C LEU A 113 -0.39 -5.31 -18.94
N ALA A 114 0.80 -5.64 -18.44
CA ALA A 114 2.01 -5.81 -19.25
C ALA A 114 1.89 -6.95 -20.27
N ALA A 115 1.15 -8.01 -19.93
CA ALA A 115 0.89 -9.15 -20.81
C ALA A 115 -0.24 -8.90 -21.83
N MET A 116 -0.98 -7.78 -21.74
CA MET A 116 -2.08 -7.50 -22.65
C MET A 116 -1.60 -7.00 -24.02
N GLU A 117 -2.11 -7.61 -25.10
CA GLU A 117 -1.83 -7.18 -26.48
C GLU A 117 -2.57 -5.89 -26.88
N SER A 118 -3.58 -5.45 -26.11
CA SER A 118 -4.53 -4.40 -26.50
C SER A 118 -3.99 -2.95 -26.51
N GLY A 119 -2.68 -2.76 -26.56
CA GLY A 119 -2.02 -1.46 -26.67
C GLY A 119 -2.08 -0.58 -25.42
N GLN A 120 -1.18 0.42 -25.37
CA GLN A 120 -0.95 1.29 -24.20
C GLN A 120 -2.20 2.01 -23.70
N ARG A 121 -3.08 2.48 -24.59
CA ARG A 121 -4.29 3.24 -24.22
C ARG A 121 -5.28 2.39 -23.40
N ALA A 122 -5.48 1.14 -23.79
CA ALA A 122 -6.38 0.23 -23.07
C ALA A 122 -5.83 -0.13 -21.68
N ALA A 123 -4.52 -0.35 -21.59
CA ALA A 123 -3.86 -0.62 -20.32
C ALA A 123 -3.99 0.56 -19.34
N MET A 124 -3.81 1.80 -19.84
CA MET A 124 -3.99 3.02 -19.03
C MET A 124 -5.44 3.24 -18.57
N LEU A 125 -6.43 2.88 -19.39
CA LEU A 125 -7.83 2.95 -18.98
C LEU A 125 -8.13 1.95 -17.86
N LYS A 126 -7.68 0.69 -18.01
CA LYS A 126 -7.83 -0.32 -16.97
C LYS A 126 -7.15 0.11 -15.68
N MET A 127 -5.93 0.63 -15.74
CA MET A 127 -5.22 1.17 -14.57
C MET A 127 -6.07 2.19 -13.79
N ARG A 128 -6.70 3.15 -14.48
CA ARG A 128 -7.58 4.14 -13.81
C ARG A 128 -8.78 3.47 -13.13
N GLN A 129 -9.35 2.44 -13.75
CA GLN A 129 -10.45 1.67 -13.15
C GLN A 129 -10.00 0.96 -11.87
N LEU A 130 -8.81 0.34 -11.87
CA LEU A 130 -8.24 -0.31 -10.68
C LEU A 130 -8.09 0.68 -9.52
N LEU A 131 -7.52 1.85 -9.76
CA LEU A 131 -7.34 2.87 -8.73
C LEU A 131 -8.67 3.39 -8.18
N CYS A 132 -9.70 3.51 -9.03
CA CYS A 132 -11.05 3.87 -8.61
C CYS A 132 -11.69 2.78 -7.71
N ILE A 133 -11.50 1.50 -8.07
CA ILE A 133 -11.95 0.37 -7.26
C ILE A 133 -11.26 0.39 -5.91
N LEU A 134 -9.94 0.55 -5.88
CA LEU A 134 -9.17 0.60 -4.64
C LEU A 134 -9.66 1.73 -3.73
N ARG A 135 -9.82 2.94 -4.27
CA ARG A 135 -10.36 4.08 -3.51
C ARG A 135 -11.75 3.78 -2.95
N THR A 136 -12.61 3.14 -3.74
CA THR A 136 -13.97 2.77 -3.32
C THR A 136 -13.96 1.76 -2.19
N VAL A 137 -13.14 0.71 -2.29
CA VAL A 137 -12.94 -0.29 -1.24
C VAL A 137 -12.53 0.38 0.06
N LEU A 138 -11.48 1.19 0.02
CA LEU A 138 -10.94 1.82 1.22
C LEU A 138 -11.92 2.81 1.85
N SER A 139 -12.66 3.56 1.03
CA SER A 139 -13.64 4.54 1.53
C SER A 139 -14.87 3.89 2.16
N LYS A 140 -15.33 2.75 1.64
CA LYS A 140 -16.54 2.07 2.15
C LYS A 140 -16.24 1.13 3.32
N LYS A 141 -15.13 0.41 3.26
CA LYS A 141 -14.85 -0.69 4.20
C LYS A 141 -14.07 -0.23 5.43
N CYS A 142 -13.24 0.82 5.32
CA CYS A 142 -12.52 1.36 6.47
C CYS A 142 -13.42 2.26 7.30
N LYS A 143 -13.44 2.05 8.62
CA LYS A 143 -14.14 2.89 9.60
C LYS A 143 -13.83 4.37 9.38
N ALA A 144 -14.77 5.26 9.66
CA ALA A 144 -14.62 6.71 9.44
C ALA A 144 -13.34 7.35 10.03
N TYR A 145 -12.78 6.78 11.10
CA TYR A 145 -11.54 7.22 11.73
C TYR A 145 -10.29 6.40 11.34
N ALA A 146 -10.48 5.29 10.62
CA ALA A 146 -9.38 4.44 10.20
C ALA A 146 -8.56 5.09 9.10
N ARG A 147 -7.25 4.84 9.16
CA ARG A 147 -6.24 5.25 8.20
C ARG A 147 -5.83 4.06 7.35
N ALA A 148 -5.77 4.23 6.03
CA ALA A 148 -5.13 3.25 5.17
C ALA A 148 -3.78 3.76 4.70
N VAL A 149 -2.75 2.93 4.78
CA VAL A 149 -1.45 3.16 4.13
C VAL A 149 -1.37 2.24 2.93
N VAL A 150 -1.31 2.80 1.73
CA VAL A 150 -1.18 2.07 0.48
C VAL A 150 0.27 2.17 0.03
N THR A 151 0.96 1.07 -0.18
CA THR A 151 2.33 1.12 -0.71
C THR A 151 2.31 1.31 -2.22
N THR A 152 3.26 2.07 -2.77
CA THR A 152 3.57 1.94 -4.20
C THR A 152 4.08 0.53 -4.50
N VAL A 153 4.00 0.11 -5.77
CA VAL A 153 4.56 -1.19 -6.18
C VAL A 153 6.07 -1.00 -6.37
N PRO A 154 6.94 -1.78 -5.70
CA PRO A 154 8.39 -1.69 -5.90
C PRO A 154 8.78 -1.87 -7.36
N PRO A 155 9.97 -1.41 -7.78
CA PRO A 155 10.47 -1.64 -9.13
C PRO A 155 10.79 -3.13 -9.34
N LEU A 156 9.79 -3.92 -9.75
CA LEU A 156 9.89 -5.38 -9.85
C LEU A 156 10.86 -5.78 -10.97
N PRO A 157 11.98 -6.48 -10.67
CA PRO A 157 12.92 -6.87 -11.72
C PRO A 157 12.28 -7.74 -12.81
N LYS A 158 11.28 -8.57 -12.46
CA LYS A 158 10.51 -9.36 -13.44
C LYS A 158 9.72 -8.52 -14.44
N LEU A 159 9.18 -7.38 -14.01
CA LEU A 159 8.40 -6.48 -14.87
C LEU A 159 9.33 -5.62 -15.73
N LEU A 160 10.49 -5.25 -15.19
CA LEU A 160 11.45 -4.33 -15.80
C LEU A 160 12.56 -5.04 -16.59
N ALA A 161 12.59 -6.37 -16.62
CA ALA A 161 13.58 -7.12 -17.40
C ALA A 161 13.30 -7.07 -18.91
N GLN A 162 14.37 -6.99 -19.71
CA GLN A 162 14.34 -7.04 -21.18
C GLN A 162 13.65 -8.28 -21.75
N ASN A 163 13.67 -9.39 -21.02
CA ASN A 163 13.11 -10.67 -21.48
C ASN A 163 11.61 -10.82 -21.19
N GLY A 164 10.98 -9.82 -20.53
CA GLY A 164 9.58 -9.84 -20.11
C GLY A 164 8.59 -9.19 -21.08
N GLY A 165 9.04 -8.79 -22.28
CA GLY A 165 8.24 -8.08 -23.28
C GLY A 165 8.79 -6.70 -23.61
N ASN A 166 7.92 -5.74 -23.95
CA ASN A 166 8.33 -4.37 -24.27
C ASN A 166 8.72 -3.60 -22.99
N GLU A 167 10.01 -3.59 -22.65
CA GLU A 167 10.55 -2.95 -21.44
C GLU A 167 10.07 -1.49 -21.30
N GLY A 168 10.06 -0.73 -22.40
CA GLY A 168 9.63 0.66 -22.40
C GLY A 168 8.17 0.81 -21.99
N LEU A 169 7.29 -0.06 -22.50
CA LEU A 169 5.88 -0.08 -22.12
C LEU A 169 5.71 -0.48 -20.64
N ASN A 170 6.40 -1.53 -20.19
CA ASN A 170 6.29 -2.02 -18.81
C ASN A 170 6.74 -0.97 -17.80
N ARG A 171 7.88 -0.32 -18.06
CA ARG A 171 8.40 0.79 -17.24
C ARG A 171 7.43 1.96 -17.23
N HIS A 172 6.84 2.30 -18.38
CA HIS A 172 5.84 3.36 -18.46
C HIS A 172 4.56 3.03 -17.67
N LEU A 173 4.07 1.79 -17.75
CA LEU A 173 2.91 1.33 -16.99
C LEU A 173 3.16 1.39 -15.49
N TRP A 174 4.28 0.82 -15.02
CA TRP A 174 4.67 0.86 -13.61
C TRP A 174 4.81 2.29 -13.09
N THR A 175 5.55 3.14 -13.81
CA THR A 175 5.74 4.56 -13.44
C THR A 175 4.40 5.28 -13.36
N SER A 176 3.53 5.07 -14.35
CA SER A 176 2.22 5.72 -14.40
C SER A 176 1.27 5.25 -13.30
N PHE A 177 1.34 3.96 -12.95
CA PHE A 177 0.56 3.37 -11.87
C PHE A 177 0.96 3.95 -10.52
N ASN A 178 2.25 3.96 -10.20
CA ASN A 178 2.76 4.51 -8.95
C ASN A 178 2.49 6.02 -8.86
N LYS A 179 2.70 6.78 -9.94
CA LYS A 179 2.34 8.22 -9.97
C LYS A 179 0.86 8.44 -9.71
N ALA A 180 -0.01 7.64 -10.32
CA ALA A 180 -1.45 7.77 -10.12
C ALA A 180 -1.89 7.30 -8.72
N LEU A 181 -1.23 6.28 -8.15
CA LEU A 181 -1.41 5.88 -6.75
C LEU A 181 -1.09 7.04 -5.81
N LEU A 182 0.05 7.72 -5.98
CA LEU A 182 0.43 8.86 -5.15
C LEU A 182 -0.63 9.98 -5.14
N GLN A 183 -1.35 10.17 -6.25
CA GLN A 183 -2.47 11.11 -6.35
C GLN A 183 -3.75 10.67 -5.62
N LEU A 184 -3.82 9.41 -5.14
CA LEU A 184 -4.91 8.95 -4.25
C LEU A 184 -4.74 9.43 -2.81
N SER A 185 -3.61 10.07 -2.49
CA SER A 185 -3.35 10.58 -1.15
C SER A 185 -4.46 11.53 -0.71
N ALA A 186 -5.00 11.26 0.47
CA ALA A 186 -6.07 12.02 1.09
C ALA A 186 -5.91 11.94 2.62
N PRO A 187 -6.62 12.77 3.42
CA PRO A 187 -6.40 12.84 4.87
C PRO A 187 -6.47 11.50 5.63
N ARG A 188 -7.14 10.48 5.06
CA ARG A 188 -7.26 9.13 5.62
C ARG A 188 -6.54 8.04 4.82
N PHE A 189 -5.95 8.41 3.68
CA PHE A 189 -5.30 7.51 2.74
C PHE A 189 -3.89 8.03 2.48
N PHE A 190 -2.91 7.39 3.09
CA PHE A 190 -1.51 7.72 2.91
C PHE A 190 -0.95 6.79 1.86
N VAL A 191 -0.26 7.33 0.87
CA VAL A 191 0.49 6.49 -0.07
C VAL A 191 1.94 6.50 0.40
N LEU A 192 2.44 5.34 0.80
CA LEU A 192 3.84 5.15 1.14
C LEU A 192 4.60 4.88 -0.14
N ASP A 193 5.40 5.85 -0.56
CA ASP A 193 6.29 5.65 -1.70
C ASP A 193 7.52 4.86 -1.27
N VAL A 194 7.59 3.61 -1.70
CA VAL A 194 8.69 2.70 -1.34
C VAL A 194 9.78 2.66 -2.41
N GLU A 195 9.59 3.33 -3.56
CA GLU A 195 10.47 3.19 -4.73
C GLU A 195 11.94 3.43 -4.36
N GLN A 196 12.23 4.57 -3.72
CA GLN A 196 13.59 4.98 -3.39
C GLN A 196 14.34 3.96 -2.52
N PHE A 197 13.62 3.19 -1.70
CA PHE A 197 14.22 2.21 -0.79
C PHE A 197 14.67 0.94 -1.53
N PHE A 198 14.14 0.69 -2.73
CA PHE A 198 14.56 -0.40 -3.62
C PHE A 198 15.59 0.04 -4.66
N MET A 199 16.05 1.29 -4.60
CA MET A 199 16.97 1.87 -5.58
C MET A 199 18.31 2.18 -4.92
N LYS A 200 19.40 1.89 -5.63
CA LYS A 200 20.76 2.27 -5.26
C LYS A 200 21.49 2.77 -6.50
N ASP A 201 22.05 3.97 -6.44
CA ASP A 201 22.74 4.61 -7.56
C ASP A 201 21.89 4.68 -8.85
N GLY A 202 20.57 4.84 -8.70
CA GLY A 202 19.61 4.86 -9.81
C GLY A 202 19.28 3.49 -10.42
N LEU A 203 19.76 2.40 -9.81
CA LEU A 203 19.51 1.03 -10.24
C LEU A 203 18.66 0.26 -9.22
N VAL A 204 17.89 -0.71 -9.71
CA VAL A 204 17.09 -1.59 -8.85
C VAL A 204 18.02 -2.52 -8.08
N GLN A 205 17.86 -2.59 -6.77
CA GLN A 205 18.54 -3.55 -5.90
C GLN A 205 17.90 -4.93 -6.06
N GLU A 206 18.35 -5.68 -7.05
CA GLU A 206 17.77 -7.00 -7.38
C GLU A 206 17.93 -8.04 -6.28
N ASP A 207 18.94 -7.87 -5.42
CA ASP A 207 19.22 -8.70 -4.25
C ASP A 207 18.18 -8.55 -3.13
N LEU A 208 17.25 -7.59 -3.23
CA LEU A 208 16.08 -7.49 -2.34
C LEU A 208 14.93 -8.44 -2.75
N PHE A 209 15.07 -9.10 -3.89
CA PHE A 209 14.06 -10.03 -4.42
C PHE A 209 14.55 -11.48 -4.33
N GLU A 210 13.60 -12.39 -4.18
CA GLU A 210 13.86 -13.82 -4.32
C GLU A 210 14.35 -14.08 -5.74
N SER A 211 15.46 -14.81 -5.91
CA SER A 211 15.92 -15.25 -7.24
C SER A 211 15.16 -16.49 -7.73
N PHE A 212 14.59 -17.28 -6.82
CA PHE A 212 13.84 -18.50 -7.12
C PHE A 212 12.72 -18.70 -6.10
N ILE A 213 11.62 -19.33 -6.53
CA ILE A 213 10.54 -19.77 -5.64
C ILE A 213 10.25 -21.26 -5.83
N GLY A 214 9.94 -21.95 -4.74
CA GLY A 214 9.70 -23.39 -4.69
C GLY A 214 10.81 -24.16 -3.94
N HIS A 215 10.53 -25.43 -3.60
CA HIS A 215 11.49 -26.31 -2.93
C HIS A 215 12.18 -27.24 -3.95
N ASP A 216 13.49 -27.45 -3.76
CA ASP A 216 14.33 -28.40 -4.49
C ASP A 216 14.17 -28.37 -6.02
N ALA A 217 13.85 -29.51 -6.64
CA ALA A 217 13.76 -29.68 -8.09
C ALA A 217 12.65 -28.87 -8.78
N LYS A 218 11.79 -28.15 -8.03
CA LYS A 218 10.71 -27.30 -8.56
C LYS A 218 11.01 -25.80 -8.44
N ARG A 219 12.26 -25.41 -8.17
CA ARG A 219 12.66 -24.00 -8.17
C ARG A 219 12.45 -23.40 -9.56
N ARG A 220 11.59 -22.38 -9.62
CA ARG A 220 11.41 -21.55 -10.81
C ARG A 220 12.02 -20.17 -10.55
N PRO A 221 12.63 -19.52 -11.56
CA PRO A 221 13.10 -18.16 -11.42
C PRO A 221 11.99 -17.27 -10.86
N ASP A 222 12.31 -16.63 -9.75
CA ASP A 222 11.51 -15.59 -9.13
C ASP A 222 12.33 -14.31 -9.23
N ARG A 223 11.64 -13.21 -9.49
CA ARG A 223 12.21 -11.85 -9.58
C ARG A 223 11.09 -10.83 -9.29
N MET A 224 10.11 -11.28 -8.51
CA MET A 224 8.89 -10.56 -8.21
C MET A 224 8.70 -10.49 -6.70
N HIS A 225 8.80 -11.63 -6.00
CA HIS A 225 8.62 -11.66 -4.55
C HIS A 225 9.82 -11.06 -3.84
N MET A 226 9.56 -10.25 -2.81
CA MET A 226 10.60 -9.77 -1.93
C MET A 226 11.11 -10.91 -1.04
N ASN A 227 12.42 -10.93 -0.83
CA ASN A 227 13.05 -11.78 0.17
C ASN A 227 13.01 -11.08 1.55
N PRO A 228 13.52 -11.69 2.64
CA PRO A 228 13.46 -11.07 3.97
C PRO A 228 14.11 -9.68 4.04
N GLN A 229 15.17 -9.42 3.28
CA GLN A 229 15.82 -8.10 3.23
C GLN A 229 14.91 -7.09 2.52
N GLY A 230 14.34 -7.43 1.36
CA GLY A 230 13.38 -6.57 0.68
C GLY A 230 12.11 -6.28 1.50
N ILE A 231 11.68 -7.21 2.35
CA ILE A 231 10.60 -6.96 3.29
C ILE A 231 11.02 -5.94 4.36
N ASN A 232 12.22 -6.09 4.95
CA ASN A 232 12.73 -5.14 5.95
C ASN A 232 12.84 -3.71 5.39
N VAL A 233 13.18 -3.56 4.11
CA VAL A 233 13.22 -2.27 3.40
C VAL A 233 11.85 -1.56 3.41
N ILE A 234 10.74 -2.31 3.30
CA ILE A 234 9.39 -1.74 3.47
C ILE A 234 9.19 -1.25 4.91
N GLU A 235 9.67 -2.02 5.90
CA GLU A 235 9.58 -1.65 7.31
C GLU A 235 10.37 -0.37 7.61
N GLU A 236 11.58 -0.24 7.06
CA GLU A 236 12.40 0.97 7.14
C GLU A 236 11.68 2.18 6.52
N ALA A 237 11.00 2.00 5.38
CA ALA A 237 10.21 3.06 4.76
C ALA A 237 9.08 3.58 5.65
N PHE A 238 8.44 2.68 6.43
CA PHE A 238 7.45 3.05 7.43
C PHE A 238 8.07 3.85 8.59
N GLU A 239 9.23 3.44 9.07
CA GLU A 239 9.94 4.11 10.16
C GLU A 239 10.43 5.50 9.74
N ASP A 240 11.01 5.63 8.56
CA ASP A 240 11.47 6.92 8.03
C ASP A 240 10.31 7.90 7.85
N CYS A 241 9.18 7.46 7.29
CA CYS A 241 7.98 8.31 7.18
C CYS A 241 7.42 8.75 8.55
N SER A 242 7.55 7.91 9.57
CA SER A 242 7.15 8.28 10.94
C SER A 242 8.06 9.35 11.55
N THR A 243 9.35 9.38 11.15
CA THR A 243 10.32 10.38 11.62
C THR A 243 10.31 11.68 10.80
N ILE A 244 9.94 11.64 9.52
CA ILE A 244 9.74 12.87 8.71
C ILE A 244 8.62 13.75 9.30
N SER A 245 7.58 13.13 9.89
CA SER A 245 6.54 13.86 10.62
C SER A 245 7.06 14.59 11.87
N THR A 246 8.24 14.24 12.39
CA THR A 246 8.88 14.91 13.55
C THR A 246 9.90 15.98 13.18
N ARG A 247 10.34 16.06 11.91
CA ARG A 247 11.40 17.02 11.48
C ARG A 247 10.88 18.39 11.02
N TYR A 248 9.57 18.60 11.00
CA TYR A 248 8.95 19.91 10.75
C TYR A 248 8.51 20.60 12.06
N GLN A 249 9.26 20.36 13.16
CA GLN A 249 9.15 21.11 14.42
C GLN A 249 9.92 22.42 14.34
#